data_AF-A0A7M4AH58-F1
#
_entry.id   AF-A0A7M4AH58-F1
#
_cell.length_a   1.000
_cell.length_b   1.000
_cell.length_c   1.000
_cell.angle_alpha   90.00
_cell.angle_beta   90.00
_cell.angle_gamma   90.00
#
_symmetry.space_group_name_H-M   'P 1'
#
loop_
_entity.id
_entity.type
_entity.pdbx_description
1 polymer ?
#
loop_
_entity_poly.entity_id
_entity_poly.type
_entity_poly.pdbx_seq_one_letter_code
_entity_poly.pdbx_strand_id
1 'polypeptide(L)'
;MGLMDKINNDANLTRSSQPMKQRKEDEGRGQILLDSIEEHGVPDNVILLNENTYRRGGRHLGPSLMFAIFGSMFFLLPIGLMIVSLFGGAFVLVPCLGIVGIPFFWFGSRLAGPAFQNLTNPDPPEDVVKMLWYDSRHRFLAGIEHTSDAETGQEYYPELLHGIYLKDGDEIAILYDTPSEGGMTSGYRRVCLWDPQSELETYVVLDLEWFGYYEEEEARERARFFARKLQLRFEYEGDETTGWNMDVLNPSGGFFITRGRP
;
A
#
# COMPACT_ATOMS: atom_id res chain seq x y z
N MET A 1 -9.58 29.80 -41.08
CA MET A 1 -9.09 30.43 -39.83
C MET A 1 -10.13 30.18 -38.75
N GLY A 2 -10.01 29.06 -38.05
CA GLY A 2 -10.95 28.64 -37.01
C GLY A 2 -10.38 28.89 -35.63
N LEU A 3 -11.18 29.48 -34.75
CA LEU A 3 -10.86 29.85 -33.38
C LEU A 3 -10.54 28.65 -32.45
N MET A 4 -10.56 27.42 -32.97
CA MET A 4 -10.30 26.18 -32.23
C MET A 4 -8.84 25.71 -32.25
N ASP A 5 -8.00 26.24 -33.15
CA ASP A 5 -6.57 25.88 -33.21
C ASP A 5 -5.71 26.61 -32.16
N LYS A 6 -6.32 27.43 -31.29
CA LYS A 6 -5.61 28.24 -30.28
C LYS A 6 -5.71 27.72 -28.83
N ILE A 7 -6.38 26.60 -28.59
CA ILE A 7 -6.46 26.00 -27.23
C ILE A 7 -5.46 24.83 -27.08
N ASN A 8 -4.72 24.48 -28.14
CA ASN A 8 -3.90 23.28 -28.18
C ASN A 8 -2.39 23.48 -27.89
N ASN A 9 -1.96 24.67 -27.45
CA ASN A 9 -0.52 25.00 -27.41
C ASN A 9 0.08 25.44 -26.06
N ASP A 10 -0.68 25.64 -24.98
CA ASP A 10 -0.13 26.30 -23.77
C ASP A 10 -0.07 25.44 -22.48
N ALA A 11 -0.40 24.14 -22.51
CA ALA A 11 -0.40 23.34 -21.29
C ALA A 11 0.45 22.05 -21.32
N ASN A 12 1.08 21.70 -22.45
CA ASN A 12 1.81 20.44 -22.54
C ASN A 12 3.23 20.61 -23.11
N LEU A 13 4.19 20.31 -22.23
CA LEU A 13 5.41 19.55 -22.53
C LEU A 13 6.55 20.31 -23.21
N THR A 14 7.11 21.28 -22.50
CA THR A 14 8.58 21.42 -22.42
C THR A 14 9.11 20.77 -21.14
N ARG A 15 8.81 19.48 -20.94
CA ARG A 15 9.60 18.65 -20.03
C ARG A 15 10.94 18.39 -20.70
N SER A 16 11.94 19.11 -20.25
CA SER A 16 13.36 18.97 -20.57
C SER A 16 13.76 17.49 -20.76
N SER A 17 14.09 17.12 -21.99
CA SER A 17 14.58 15.80 -22.41
C SER A 17 16.03 15.58 -21.98
N GLN A 18 16.29 15.59 -20.68
CA GLN A 18 17.56 15.13 -20.14
C GLN A 18 17.59 13.58 -20.13
N PRO A 19 18.74 12.97 -20.43
CA PRO A 19 18.85 11.52 -20.47
C PRO A 19 18.51 10.91 -19.10
N MET A 20 17.60 9.94 -19.10
CA MET A 20 17.16 9.19 -17.93
C MET A 20 18.36 8.55 -17.24
N LYS A 21 18.64 8.96 -15.99
CA LYS A 21 19.44 8.15 -15.08
C LYS A 21 18.50 7.16 -14.41
N GLN A 22 18.68 5.87 -14.67
CA GLN A 22 18.00 4.82 -13.93
C GLN A 22 18.31 4.95 -12.44
N ARG A 23 17.33 4.66 -11.57
CA ARG A 23 17.54 4.68 -10.11
C ARG A 23 18.63 3.66 -9.77
N LYS A 24 19.59 4.05 -8.93
CA LYS A 24 20.63 3.13 -8.46
C LYS A 24 19.98 2.05 -7.59
N GLU A 25 20.35 0.79 -7.81
CA GLU A 25 19.92 -0.33 -6.96
C GLU A 25 20.58 -0.23 -5.58
N ASP A 26 19.91 -0.77 -4.56
CA ASP A 26 20.49 -0.88 -3.22
C ASP A 26 21.52 -2.02 -3.20
N GLU A 27 22.81 -1.65 -3.25
CA GLU A 27 23.95 -2.57 -3.17
C GLU A 27 24.27 -2.98 -1.71
N GLY A 28 23.26 -2.99 -0.82
CA GLY A 28 23.41 -3.28 0.62
C GLY A 28 23.66 -2.05 1.49
N ARG A 29 23.42 -0.85 0.95
CA ARG A 29 23.53 0.42 1.68
C ARG A 29 22.50 0.50 2.81
N GLY A 30 21.29 0.00 2.58
CA GLY A 30 20.26 -0.05 3.62
C GLY A 30 20.72 -0.84 4.84
N GLN A 31 21.35 -2.00 4.62
CA GLN A 31 21.88 -2.81 5.71
C GLN A 31 23.04 -2.12 6.44
N ILE A 32 23.98 -1.51 5.70
CA ILE A 32 25.08 -0.74 6.29
C ILE A 32 24.56 0.41 7.16
N LEU A 33 23.47 1.07 6.74
CA LEU A 33 22.86 2.14 7.51
C LEU A 33 22.19 1.60 8.78
N LEU A 34 21.45 0.49 8.67
CA LEU A 34 20.85 -0.19 9.81
C LEU A 34 21.91 -0.59 10.85
N ASP A 35 22.93 -1.33 10.41
CA ASP A 35 24.00 -1.79 11.30
C ASP A 35 24.74 -0.60 11.95
N SER A 36 24.95 0.49 11.20
CA SER A 36 25.56 1.71 11.75
C SER A 36 24.70 2.36 12.83
N ILE A 37 23.38 2.41 12.65
CA ILE A 37 22.45 3.00 13.63
C ILE A 37 22.43 2.16 14.90
N GLU A 38 22.40 0.82 14.78
CA GLU A 38 22.36 -0.10 15.92
C GLU A 38 23.68 -0.13 16.70
N GLU A 39 24.83 -0.17 16.01
CA GLU A 39 26.13 -0.31 16.68
C GLU A 39 26.68 1.02 17.21
N HIS A 40 26.51 2.10 16.46
CA HIS A 40 27.21 3.37 16.70
C HIS A 40 26.26 4.56 16.95
N GLY A 41 24.95 4.34 16.84
CA GLY A 41 23.94 5.40 16.89
C GLY A 41 23.75 6.10 15.54
N VAL A 42 22.79 7.02 15.50
CA VAL A 42 22.39 7.72 14.27
C VAL A 42 23.55 8.61 13.75
N PRO A 43 24.04 8.39 12.52
CA PRO A 43 25.08 9.24 11.94
C PRO A 43 24.61 10.69 11.73
N ASP A 44 25.52 11.66 11.85
CA ASP A 44 25.19 13.11 11.77
C ASP A 44 24.47 13.53 10.47
N ASN A 45 24.72 12.83 9.36
CA ASN A 45 24.12 13.09 8.05
C ASN A 45 22.76 12.41 7.84
N VAL A 46 22.28 11.66 8.84
CA VAL A 46 21.06 10.85 8.78
C VAL A 46 19.98 11.52 9.62
N ILE A 47 18.78 11.67 9.05
CA ILE A 47 17.66 12.36 9.68
C ILE A 47 16.46 11.42 9.70
N LEU A 48 15.77 11.33 10.84
CA LEU A 48 14.47 10.67 10.94
C LEU A 48 13.40 11.55 10.29
N LEU A 49 12.70 11.01 9.30
CA LEU A 49 11.66 11.73 8.56
C LEU A 49 10.26 11.43 9.11
N ASN A 50 9.99 10.16 9.40
CA ASN A 50 8.72 9.69 9.90
C ASN A 50 8.92 8.52 10.86
N GLU A 51 8.06 8.43 11.87
CA GLU A 51 7.99 7.34 12.84
C GLU A 51 6.51 7.00 13.04
N ASN A 52 6.15 5.77 12.68
CA ASN A 52 4.78 5.27 12.80
C ASN A 52 4.77 4.05 13.71
N THR A 53 4.08 4.19 14.84
CA THR A 53 3.86 3.10 15.79
C THR A 53 2.47 2.51 15.58
N TYR A 54 2.39 1.21 15.37
CA TYR A 54 1.13 0.50 15.24
C TYR A 54 1.24 -0.92 15.80
N ARG A 55 0.08 -1.52 16.06
CA ARG A 55 -0.02 -2.93 16.46
C ARG A 55 -0.42 -3.78 15.29
N ARG A 56 0.24 -4.91 15.11
CA ARG A 56 -0.16 -5.94 14.14
C ARG A 56 -0.34 -7.29 14.82
N GLY A 57 -0.99 -8.21 14.11
CA GLY A 57 -1.32 -9.53 14.64
C GLY A 57 -2.43 -9.47 15.69
N GLY A 58 -2.55 -10.56 16.44
CA GLY A 58 -3.64 -10.76 17.38
C GLY A 58 -4.95 -11.16 16.70
N ARG A 59 -5.96 -11.39 17.54
CA ARG A 59 -7.26 -11.91 17.11
C ARG A 59 -8.22 -10.77 16.78
N HIS A 60 -8.57 -10.63 15.50
CA HIS A 60 -9.54 -9.64 15.03
C HIS A 60 -10.95 -10.24 14.96
N LEU A 61 -11.61 -10.37 16.11
CA LEU A 61 -12.90 -11.06 16.21
C LEU A 61 -13.98 -10.53 15.25
N GLY A 62 -14.16 -9.22 15.16
CA GLY A 62 -15.23 -8.61 14.34
C GLY A 62 -15.05 -8.88 12.83
N PRO A 63 -13.95 -8.39 12.22
CA PRO A 63 -13.66 -8.64 10.81
C PRO A 63 -13.56 -10.12 10.46
N SER A 64 -12.87 -10.92 11.29
CA SER A 64 -12.70 -12.35 11.03
C SER A 64 -14.02 -13.11 11.11
N LEU A 65 -14.92 -12.78 12.05
CA LEU A 65 -16.25 -13.41 12.10
C LEU A 65 -17.08 -13.06 10.86
N MET A 66 -17.08 -11.79 10.44
CA MET A 66 -17.75 -11.35 9.22
C MET A 66 -17.22 -12.12 7.99
N PHE A 67 -15.91 -12.14 7.77
CA PHE A 67 -15.32 -12.83 6.62
C PHE A 67 -15.49 -14.34 6.67
N ALA A 68 -15.48 -14.96 7.86
CA ALA A 68 -15.78 -16.38 8.01
C ALA A 68 -17.24 -16.70 7.66
N ILE A 69 -18.21 -15.88 8.10
CA ILE A 69 -19.63 -16.04 7.77
C ILE A 69 -19.85 -15.85 6.27
N PHE A 70 -19.42 -14.71 5.72
CA PHE A 70 -19.60 -14.44 4.28
C PHE A 70 -18.87 -15.47 3.42
N GLY A 71 -17.61 -15.77 3.70
CA GLY A 71 -16.83 -16.75 2.95
C GLY A 71 -17.40 -18.16 3.03
N SER A 72 -17.92 -18.57 4.20
CA SER A 72 -18.59 -19.88 4.34
C SER A 72 -19.93 -19.93 3.60
N MET A 73 -20.68 -18.84 3.48
CA MET A 73 -21.89 -18.80 2.65
C MET A 73 -21.59 -19.09 1.16
N PHE A 74 -20.48 -18.56 0.63
CA PHE A 74 -20.03 -18.87 -0.74
C PHE A 74 -19.68 -20.36 -0.91
N PHE A 75 -19.25 -21.04 0.15
CA PHE A 75 -18.98 -22.49 0.15
C PHE A 75 -20.27 -23.32 0.33
N LEU A 76 -21.13 -22.93 1.27
CA LEU A 76 -22.33 -23.67 1.67
C LEU A 76 -23.46 -23.59 0.65
N LEU A 77 -23.58 -22.48 -0.09
CA LEU A 77 -24.67 -22.29 -1.06
C LEU A 77 -24.56 -23.25 -2.26
N PRO A 78 -23.42 -23.40 -2.95
CA PRO A 78 -23.27 -24.40 -4.01
C PRO A 78 -23.42 -25.83 -3.50
N ILE A 79 -22.90 -26.13 -2.30
CA ILE A 79 -23.04 -27.46 -1.67
C ILE A 79 -24.50 -27.77 -1.36
N GLY A 80 -25.23 -26.83 -0.77
CA GLY A 80 -26.65 -26.96 -0.49
C GLY A 80 -27.45 -27.22 -1.77
N LEU A 81 -27.17 -26.48 -2.84
CA LEU A 81 -27.81 -26.69 -4.15
C LEU A 81 -27.48 -28.07 -4.73
N MET A 82 -26.23 -28.54 -4.62
CA MET A 82 -25.85 -29.88 -5.06
C MET A 82 -26.57 -30.98 -4.27
N ILE A 83 -26.67 -30.83 -2.94
CA ILE A 83 -27.39 -31.79 -2.07
C ILE A 83 -28.87 -31.82 -2.42
N VAL A 84 -29.52 -30.67 -2.55
CA VAL A 84 -30.95 -30.58 -2.92
C VAL A 84 -31.18 -31.17 -4.32
N SER A 85 -30.30 -30.92 -5.28
CA SER A 85 -30.36 -31.49 -6.62
C SER A 85 -30.20 -33.01 -6.62
N LEU A 86 -29.33 -33.54 -5.75
CA LEU A 86 -29.12 -34.97 -5.56
C LEU A 86 -30.36 -35.65 -4.95
N PHE A 87 -30.89 -35.14 -3.84
CA PHE A 87 -32.04 -35.77 -3.16
C PHE A 87 -33.39 -35.44 -3.82
N GLY A 88 -33.48 -34.35 -4.59
CA GLY A 88 -34.67 -33.91 -5.31
C GLY A 88 -34.88 -34.58 -6.67
N GLY A 89 -34.01 -35.52 -7.06
CA GLY A 89 -34.16 -36.27 -8.32
C GLY A 89 -33.57 -35.59 -9.57
N ALA A 90 -32.91 -34.44 -9.41
CA ALA A 90 -32.33 -33.65 -10.49
C ALA A 90 -30.82 -33.93 -10.68
N PHE A 91 -30.40 -35.20 -10.58
CA PHE A 91 -28.99 -35.61 -10.58
C PHE A 91 -28.18 -35.13 -11.79
N VAL A 92 -28.84 -34.93 -12.94
CA VAL A 92 -28.22 -34.45 -14.19
C VAL A 92 -27.67 -33.03 -14.05
N LEU A 93 -28.16 -32.23 -13.10
CA LEU A 93 -27.70 -30.86 -12.85
C LEU A 93 -26.47 -30.78 -11.94
N VAL A 94 -26.13 -31.84 -11.22
CA VAL A 94 -25.01 -31.85 -10.25
C VAL A 94 -23.66 -31.52 -10.91
N PRO A 95 -23.30 -32.07 -12.10
CA PRO A 95 -22.05 -31.69 -12.77
C PRO A 95 -22.02 -30.21 -13.17
N CYS A 96 -23.15 -29.66 -13.63
CA CYS A 96 -23.26 -28.25 -13.99
C CYS A 96 -23.11 -27.35 -12.75
N LEU A 97 -23.74 -27.72 -11.63
CA LEU A 97 -23.60 -27.01 -10.35
C LEU A 97 -22.17 -27.10 -9.79
N GLY A 98 -21.47 -28.22 -10.03
CA GLY A 98 -20.06 -28.36 -9.70
C GLY A 98 -19.19 -27.36 -10.45
N ILE A 99 -19.36 -27.23 -11.76
CA ILE A 99 -18.61 -26.28 -12.61
C ILE A 99 -18.93 -24.83 -12.20
N VAL A 100 -20.22 -24.51 -12.03
CA VAL A 100 -20.65 -23.17 -11.60
C VAL A 100 -20.18 -22.85 -10.18
N GLY A 101 -20.03 -23.86 -9.32
CA GLY A 101 -19.56 -23.70 -7.94
C GLY A 101 -18.06 -23.41 -7.81
N ILE A 102 -17.22 -23.77 -8.78
CA ILE A 102 -15.75 -23.54 -8.73
C ILE A 102 -15.39 -22.09 -8.35
N PRO A 103 -15.90 -21.03 -9.02
CA PRO A 103 -15.58 -19.66 -8.64
C PRO A 103 -16.07 -19.33 -7.23
N PHE A 104 -17.22 -19.85 -6.79
CA PHE A 104 -17.74 -19.64 -5.43
C PHE A 104 -16.86 -20.31 -4.37
N PHE A 105 -16.38 -21.53 -4.63
CA PHE A 105 -15.45 -22.23 -3.74
C PHE A 105 -14.11 -21.51 -3.64
N TRP A 106 -13.57 -21.06 -4.77
CA TRP A 106 -12.32 -20.31 -4.81
C TRP A 106 -12.43 -18.99 -4.03
N PHE A 107 -13.48 -18.20 -4.29
CA PHE A 107 -13.72 -16.93 -3.60
C PHE A 107 -13.98 -17.15 -2.10
N GLY A 108 -14.85 -18.12 -1.77
CA GLY A 108 -15.19 -18.47 -0.40
C GLY A 108 -13.97 -18.92 0.41
N SER A 109 -13.08 -19.73 -0.18
CA SER A 109 -11.84 -20.17 0.50
C SER A 109 -10.88 -19.02 0.80
N ARG A 110 -10.78 -18.02 -0.09
CA ARG A 110 -9.92 -16.86 0.12
C ARG A 110 -10.42 -15.94 1.21
N LEU A 111 -11.73 -15.87 1.42
CA LEU A 111 -12.33 -15.07 2.49
C LEU A 111 -12.36 -15.83 3.82
N ALA A 112 -12.81 -17.08 3.81
CA ALA A 112 -13.01 -17.86 5.02
C ALA A 112 -11.69 -18.40 5.60
N GLY A 113 -10.74 -18.83 4.77
CA GLY A 113 -9.49 -19.46 5.22
C GLY A 113 -8.68 -18.58 6.16
N PRO A 114 -8.28 -17.36 5.74
CA PRO A 114 -7.54 -16.43 6.59
C PRO A 114 -8.34 -16.02 7.85
N ALA A 115 -9.65 -15.86 7.72
CA ALA A 115 -10.52 -15.53 8.84
C ALA A 115 -10.57 -16.63 9.90
N PHE A 116 -10.68 -17.90 9.49
CA PHE A 116 -10.62 -19.04 10.40
C PHE A 116 -9.23 -19.20 11.01
N GLN A 117 -8.16 -18.98 10.24
CA GLN A 117 -6.80 -18.97 10.77
C GLN A 117 -6.65 -17.92 11.88
N ASN A 118 -7.04 -16.67 11.64
CA ASN A 118 -6.98 -15.60 12.63
C ASN A 118 -7.85 -15.90 13.88
N LEU A 119 -9.00 -16.57 13.73
CA LEU A 119 -9.85 -16.96 14.86
C LEU A 119 -9.25 -18.11 15.67
N THR A 120 -8.68 -19.13 15.02
CA THR A 120 -8.24 -20.37 15.69
C THR A 120 -6.80 -20.30 16.16
N ASN A 121 -5.92 -19.74 15.34
CA ASN A 121 -4.50 -19.58 15.61
C ASN A 121 -4.06 -18.18 15.14
N PRO A 122 -4.42 -17.12 15.89
CA PRO A 122 -4.00 -15.76 15.57
C PRO A 122 -2.48 -15.67 15.65
N ASP A 123 -1.89 -14.86 14.76
CA ASP A 123 -0.51 -14.44 14.90
C ASP A 123 -0.34 -13.70 16.24
N PRO A 124 0.83 -13.80 16.89
CA PRO A 124 1.08 -13.11 18.14
C PRO A 124 0.92 -11.59 17.95
N PRO A 125 0.44 -10.87 18.97
CA PRO A 125 0.37 -9.42 18.90
C PRO A 125 1.77 -8.82 18.97
N GLU A 126 2.11 -8.00 17.98
CA GLU A 126 3.40 -7.32 17.88
C GLU A 126 3.19 -5.81 17.91
N ASP A 127 3.98 -5.13 18.73
CA ASP A 127 4.16 -3.68 18.70
C ASP A 127 5.23 -3.36 17.65
N VAL A 128 4.87 -2.57 16.64
CA VAL A 128 5.73 -2.28 15.50
C VAL A 128 5.98 -0.78 15.39
N VAL A 129 7.25 -0.40 15.32
CA VAL A 129 7.71 0.97 15.08
C VAL A 129 8.41 1.01 13.73
N LYS A 130 7.76 1.65 12.75
CA LYS A 130 8.35 1.90 11.43
C LYS A 130 8.98 3.27 11.39
N MET A 131 10.26 3.32 11.10
CA MET A 131 11.03 4.54 10.97
C MET A 131 11.52 4.71 9.53
N LEU A 132 11.30 5.89 8.97
CA LEU A 132 11.85 6.28 7.67
C LEU A 132 13.04 7.22 7.89
N TRP A 133 14.23 6.73 7.57
CA TRP A 133 15.49 7.46 7.69
C TRP A 133 15.94 8.02 6.35
N TYR A 134 16.57 9.19 6.38
CA TYR A 134 17.16 9.82 5.21
C TYR A 134 18.64 10.14 5.43
N ASP A 135 19.50 9.49 4.64
CA ASP A 135 20.92 9.80 4.52
C ASP A 135 21.13 10.90 3.47
N SER A 136 21.34 12.13 3.95
CA SER A 136 21.55 13.31 3.10
C SER A 136 22.84 13.26 2.27
N ARG A 137 23.87 12.55 2.73
CA ARG A 137 25.17 12.44 2.04
C ARG A 137 25.06 11.60 0.77
N HIS A 138 24.23 10.56 0.82
CA HIS A 138 24.05 9.63 -0.29
C HIS A 138 22.71 9.79 -1.01
N ARG A 139 21.87 10.74 -0.55
CA ARG A 139 20.49 10.94 -0.99
C ARG A 139 19.72 9.61 -0.98
N PHE A 140 19.73 8.93 0.17
CA PHE A 140 19.22 7.58 0.31
C PHE A 140 18.17 7.51 1.42
N LEU A 141 17.06 6.83 1.14
CA LEU A 141 15.97 6.56 2.07
C LEU A 141 16.03 5.11 2.54
N ALA A 142 15.85 4.89 3.84
CA ALA A 142 15.75 3.55 4.41
C ALA A 142 14.54 3.45 5.35
N GLY A 143 13.66 2.49 5.07
CA GLY A 143 12.60 2.11 5.98
C GLY A 143 13.10 1.00 6.90
N ILE A 144 13.15 1.27 8.21
CA ILE A 144 13.58 0.32 9.23
C ILE A 144 12.38 0.02 10.14
N GLU A 145 12.15 -1.25 10.42
CA GLU A 145 11.09 -1.73 11.29
C GLU A 145 11.68 -2.30 12.58
N HIS A 146 11.30 -1.74 13.72
CA HIS A 146 11.54 -2.35 15.02
C HIS A 146 10.27 -3.05 15.46
N THR A 147 10.40 -4.33 15.81
CA THR A 147 9.28 -5.13 16.29
C THR A 147 9.56 -5.56 17.71
N SER A 148 8.52 -5.54 18.53
CA SER A 148 8.56 -6.09 19.87
C SER A 148 7.30 -6.90 20.15
N ASP A 149 7.45 -7.92 20.98
CA ASP A 149 6.33 -8.70 21.45
C ASP A 149 5.49 -7.85 22.40
N ALA A 150 4.20 -7.67 22.10
CA ALA A 150 3.35 -6.74 22.83
C ALA A 150 3.00 -7.24 24.25
N GLU A 151 3.14 -8.54 24.54
CA GLU A 151 2.81 -9.12 25.84
C GLU A 151 4.02 -9.20 26.77
N THR A 152 5.16 -9.59 26.23
CA THR A 152 6.41 -9.81 26.97
C THR A 152 7.33 -8.59 26.94
N GLY A 153 7.14 -7.67 25.99
CA GLY A 153 8.03 -6.53 25.75
C GLY A 153 9.39 -6.93 25.18
N GLN A 154 9.56 -8.18 24.74
CA GLN A 154 10.81 -8.64 24.15
C GLN A 154 11.01 -8.00 22.78
N GLU A 155 12.12 -7.29 22.60
CA GLU A 155 12.49 -6.67 21.32
C GLU A 155 13.11 -7.71 20.39
N TYR A 156 12.67 -7.72 19.15
CA TYR A 156 13.27 -8.48 18.05
C TYR A 156 14.33 -7.63 17.34
N TYR A 157 15.19 -8.29 16.57
CA TYR A 157 16.21 -7.57 15.80
C TYR A 157 15.52 -6.69 14.73
N PRO A 158 15.94 -5.43 14.55
CA PRO A 158 15.31 -4.55 13.58
C PRO A 158 15.50 -5.05 12.14
N GLU A 159 14.50 -4.83 11.29
CA GLU A 159 14.50 -5.30 9.91
C GLU A 159 14.50 -4.12 8.93
N LEU A 160 15.31 -4.24 7.87
CA LEU A 160 15.28 -3.32 6.74
C LEU A 160 14.10 -3.67 5.83
N LEU A 161 13.12 -2.78 5.72
CA LEU A 161 11.96 -2.95 4.83
C LEU A 161 12.30 -2.62 3.38
N HIS A 162 12.99 -1.50 3.17
CA HIS A 162 13.37 -1.02 1.83
C HIS A 162 14.50 0.01 1.92
N GLY A 163 15.30 0.06 0.86
CA GLY A 163 16.37 1.03 0.65
C GLY A 163 16.26 1.65 -0.75
N ILE A 164 16.15 2.98 -0.84
CA ILE A 164 15.85 3.68 -2.10
C ILE A 164 16.79 4.88 -2.25
N TYR A 165 17.57 4.91 -3.34
CA TYR A 165 18.31 6.11 -3.74
C TYR A 165 17.38 7.11 -4.41
N LEU A 166 17.40 8.37 -3.99
CA LEU A 166 16.70 9.45 -4.67
C LEU A 166 17.39 9.81 -5.99
N LYS A 167 16.60 9.99 -7.03
CA LYS A 167 17.04 10.36 -8.37
C LYS A 167 16.88 11.88 -8.59
N ASP A 168 17.69 12.43 -9.48
CA ASP A 168 17.48 13.77 -10.01
C ASP A 168 16.19 13.80 -10.85
N GLY A 169 15.18 14.54 -10.38
CA GLY A 169 13.85 14.59 -11.00
C GLY A 169 12.75 13.93 -10.18
N ASP A 170 13.08 13.27 -9.07
CA ASP A 170 12.07 12.85 -8.09
C ASP A 170 11.36 14.08 -7.51
N GLU A 171 10.06 13.92 -7.26
CA GLU A 171 9.18 14.94 -6.72
C GLU A 171 8.40 14.38 -5.53
N ILE A 172 7.87 15.29 -4.71
CA ILE A 172 6.84 14.97 -3.73
C ILE A 172 5.49 15.23 -4.39
N ALA A 173 4.55 14.31 -4.17
CA ALA A 173 3.20 14.40 -4.66
C ALA A 173 2.18 14.10 -3.56
N ILE A 174 0.98 14.66 -3.71
CA ILE A 174 -0.20 14.25 -2.95
C ILE A 174 -1.17 13.54 -3.90
N LEU A 175 -1.52 12.31 -3.56
CA LEU A 175 -2.56 11.56 -4.25
C LEU A 175 -3.78 11.43 -3.35
N TYR A 176 -4.98 11.62 -3.89
CA TYR A 176 -6.21 11.52 -3.10
C TYR A 176 -7.25 10.59 -3.73
N ASP A 177 -7.94 9.81 -2.90
CA ASP A 177 -9.13 9.05 -3.29
C ASP A 177 -10.37 9.64 -2.63
N THR A 178 -11.39 9.92 -3.43
CA THR A 178 -12.63 10.51 -2.95
C THR A 178 -13.50 9.50 -2.21
N PRO A 179 -14.19 9.89 -1.12
CA PRO A 179 -15.11 9.00 -0.43
C PRO A 179 -16.24 8.54 -1.35
N SER A 180 -16.65 7.27 -1.25
CA SER A 180 -17.76 6.77 -2.05
C SER A 180 -19.11 7.26 -1.53
N GLU A 181 -19.99 7.74 -2.42
CA GLU A 181 -21.41 7.91 -2.10
C GLU A 181 -22.00 6.54 -1.68
N GLY A 182 -22.55 6.46 -0.47
CA GLY A 182 -23.07 5.22 0.12
C GLY A 182 -22.17 4.55 1.16
N GLY A 183 -21.01 5.13 1.50
CA GLY A 183 -20.24 4.77 2.70
C GLY A 183 -19.36 3.51 2.61
N MET A 184 -19.04 3.03 1.39
CA MET A 184 -18.14 1.88 1.22
C MET A 184 -16.65 2.22 1.40
N THR A 185 -16.23 3.46 1.12
CA THR A 185 -14.86 3.96 1.37
C THR A 185 -14.92 5.35 2.01
N SER A 186 -14.08 5.59 3.02
CA SER A 186 -13.94 6.90 3.67
C SER A 186 -13.13 7.90 2.85
N GLY A 187 -12.50 7.45 1.76
CA GLY A 187 -11.49 8.21 1.02
C GLY A 187 -10.21 8.43 1.82
N TYR A 188 -9.15 8.89 1.17
CA TYR A 188 -7.87 9.21 1.80
C TYR A 188 -7.06 10.22 0.98
N ARG A 189 -6.00 10.74 1.60
CA ARG A 189 -4.89 11.44 0.95
C ARG A 189 -3.60 10.74 1.33
N ARG A 190 -2.66 10.62 0.40
CA ARG A 190 -1.31 10.10 0.68
C ARG A 190 -0.26 11.02 0.11
N VAL A 191 0.77 11.28 0.90
CA VAL A 191 1.98 11.98 0.48
C VAL A 191 2.97 10.92 0.04
N CYS A 192 3.50 11.04 -1.17
CA CYS A 192 4.39 10.03 -1.74
C CYS A 192 5.59 10.65 -2.46
N LEU A 193 6.63 9.84 -2.60
CA LEU A 193 7.73 10.07 -3.53
C LEU A 193 7.26 9.66 -4.93
N TRP A 194 7.38 10.59 -5.87
CA TRP A 194 6.86 10.49 -7.23
C TRP A 194 8.00 10.62 -8.23
N ASP A 195 8.15 9.65 -9.14
CA ASP A 195 9.04 9.75 -10.30
C ASP A 195 8.19 10.09 -11.54
N PRO A 196 8.13 11.37 -11.95
CA PRO A 196 7.33 11.79 -13.10
C PRO A 196 7.83 11.26 -14.45
N GLN A 197 9.03 10.67 -14.47
CA GLN A 197 9.68 10.11 -15.63
C GLN A 197 9.83 8.59 -15.52
N SER A 198 9.06 7.95 -14.63
CA SER A 198 9.06 6.50 -14.49
C SER A 198 8.66 5.85 -15.83
N GLU A 199 9.50 4.96 -16.32
CA GLU A 199 9.18 4.02 -17.41
C GLU A 199 8.46 2.76 -16.87
N LEU A 200 8.39 2.62 -15.54
CA LEU A 200 7.65 1.54 -14.90
C LEU A 200 6.15 1.82 -14.98
N GLU A 201 5.35 0.78 -14.77
CA GLU A 201 3.89 0.90 -14.78
C GLU A 201 3.38 1.91 -13.73
N THR A 202 4.18 2.24 -12.71
CA THR A 202 3.86 3.20 -11.64
C THR A 202 4.79 4.41 -11.61
N TYR A 203 4.21 5.58 -11.31
CA TYR A 203 4.94 6.82 -11.00
C TYR A 203 5.22 6.97 -9.49
N VAL A 204 4.50 6.22 -8.65
CA VAL A 204 4.71 6.21 -7.19
C VAL A 204 5.88 5.31 -6.84
N VAL A 205 6.90 5.89 -6.20
CA VAL A 205 8.11 5.19 -5.77
C VAL A 205 8.00 4.69 -4.34
N LEU A 206 7.46 5.53 -3.44
CA LEU A 206 7.32 5.22 -2.02
C LEU A 206 6.20 6.06 -1.40
N ASP A 207 5.32 5.42 -0.63
CA ASP A 207 4.36 6.12 0.22
C ASP A 207 5.06 6.63 1.49
N LEU A 208 4.96 7.93 1.77
CA LEU A 208 5.63 8.58 2.90
C LEU A 208 4.71 8.70 4.11
N GLU A 209 3.46 9.11 3.89
CA GLU A 209 2.48 9.33 4.95
C GLU A 209 1.04 9.31 4.42
N TRP A 210 0.09 8.83 5.23
CA TRP A 210 -1.32 8.71 4.90
C TRP A 210 -2.16 9.61 5.80
N PHE A 211 -3.21 10.18 5.21
CA PHE A 211 -4.14 11.11 5.83
C PHE A 211 -5.56 10.74 5.46
N GLY A 212 -6.52 11.15 6.27
CA GLY A 212 -7.91 11.14 5.88
C GLY A 212 -8.12 11.91 4.56
N TYR A 213 -9.18 11.58 3.83
CA TYR A 213 -9.79 12.60 2.98
C TYR A 213 -10.18 13.78 3.89
N TYR A 214 -10.50 14.98 3.47
CA TYR A 214 -10.72 16.13 4.39
C TYR A 214 -9.49 16.63 5.19
N GLU A 215 -8.43 15.84 5.44
CA GLU A 215 -7.16 16.30 6.05
C GLU A 215 -6.20 16.93 5.01
N GLU A 216 -6.72 17.83 4.19
CA GLU A 216 -5.97 18.42 3.06
C GLU A 216 -4.80 19.30 3.49
N GLU A 217 -5.05 20.22 4.42
CA GLU A 217 -4.04 21.14 4.94
C GLU A 217 -2.88 20.39 5.62
N GLU A 218 -3.19 19.35 6.39
CA GLU A 218 -2.20 18.52 7.07
C GLU A 218 -1.33 17.76 6.06
N ALA A 219 -1.96 17.13 5.05
CA ALA A 219 -1.24 16.46 3.97
C ALA A 219 -0.33 17.44 3.20
N ARG A 220 -0.79 18.66 2.92
CA ARG A 220 0.01 19.70 2.26
C ARG A 220 1.17 20.20 3.11
N GLU A 221 0.96 20.42 4.40
CA GLU A 221 2.03 20.80 5.31
C GLU A 221 3.12 19.72 5.36
N ARG A 222 2.69 18.46 5.41
CA ARG A 222 3.59 17.32 5.43
C ARG A 222 4.35 17.13 4.12
N ALA A 223 3.68 17.28 2.98
CA ALA A 223 4.33 17.29 1.67
C ALA A 223 5.42 18.37 1.58
N ARG A 224 5.14 19.59 2.06
CA ARG A 224 6.14 20.68 2.13
C ARG A 224 7.28 20.37 3.11
N PHE A 225 7.02 19.64 4.19
CA PHE A 225 8.06 19.17 5.10
C PHE A 225 9.00 18.19 4.39
N PHE A 226 8.47 17.15 3.74
CA PHE A 226 9.29 16.17 3.01
C PHE A 226 10.05 16.82 1.85
N ALA A 227 9.40 17.66 1.05
CA ALA A 227 10.04 18.37 -0.06
C ALA A 227 11.25 19.19 0.41
N ARG A 228 11.12 19.92 1.53
CA ARG A 228 12.23 20.68 2.12
C ARG A 228 13.35 19.78 2.66
N LYS A 229 13.01 18.70 3.37
CA LYS A 229 14.01 17.80 3.98
C LYS A 229 14.78 17.00 2.95
N LEU A 230 14.09 16.54 1.91
CA LEU A 230 14.65 15.75 0.82
C LEU A 230 15.26 16.60 -0.30
N GLN A 231 15.08 17.93 -0.25
CA GLN A 231 15.47 18.88 -1.29
C GLN A 231 14.85 18.54 -2.65
N LEU A 232 13.59 18.08 -2.62
CA LEU A 232 12.79 17.75 -3.80
C LEU A 232 11.74 18.82 -4.05
N ARG A 233 11.19 18.84 -5.26
CA ARG A 233 10.09 19.74 -5.58
C ARG A 233 8.76 19.16 -5.12
N PHE A 234 7.79 20.03 -4.84
CA PHE A 234 6.40 19.65 -4.60
C PHE A 234 5.56 20.36 -5.66
N GLU A 235 5.23 19.65 -6.74
CA GLU A 235 4.56 20.21 -7.92
C GLU A 235 3.23 19.51 -8.24
N TYR A 236 2.95 18.34 -7.65
CA TYR A 236 1.81 17.50 -8.05
C TYR A 236 0.82 17.23 -6.91
N GLU A 237 -0.45 17.49 -7.19
CA GLU A 237 -1.60 17.07 -6.39
C GLU A 237 -2.68 16.55 -7.36
N GLY A 238 -3.13 15.31 -7.18
CA GLY A 238 -4.00 14.65 -8.15
C GLY A 238 -4.80 13.48 -7.58
N ASP A 239 -5.81 13.05 -8.32
CA ASP A 239 -6.62 11.87 -7.99
C ASP A 239 -5.74 10.61 -8.01
N GLU A 240 -5.93 9.68 -7.08
CA GLU A 240 -5.14 8.46 -6.97
C GLU A 240 -5.12 7.62 -8.24
N THR A 241 -6.18 7.68 -9.06
CA THR A 241 -6.23 7.04 -10.39
C THR A 241 -5.09 7.50 -11.31
N THR A 242 -4.48 8.65 -11.06
CA THR A 242 -3.30 9.13 -11.77
C THR A 242 -2.00 8.44 -11.33
N GLY A 243 -1.98 7.82 -10.14
CA GLY A 243 -0.87 7.05 -9.59
C GLY A 243 -1.01 5.52 -9.75
N TRP A 244 -2.05 5.04 -10.44
CA TRP A 244 -2.37 3.61 -10.56
C TRP A 244 -1.57 2.88 -11.66
N ASN A 245 -0.87 1.82 -11.25
CA ASN A 245 -0.94 0.46 -11.81
C ASN A 245 -0.55 -0.57 -10.73
N MET A 246 -1.50 -1.45 -10.41
CA MET A 246 -1.54 -2.74 -9.66
C MET A 246 -0.46 -3.21 -8.64
N ASP A 247 0.78 -2.72 -8.59
CA ASP A 247 1.88 -3.32 -7.80
C ASP A 247 2.53 -2.38 -6.77
N VAL A 248 1.72 -1.70 -5.94
CA VAL A 248 2.26 -1.01 -4.75
C VAL A 248 2.27 -1.99 -3.57
N LEU A 249 3.49 -2.31 -3.11
CA LEU A 249 3.74 -2.98 -1.83
C LEU A 249 3.16 -2.14 -0.69
N ASN A 250 1.97 -2.55 -0.24
CA ASN A 250 1.29 -2.00 0.91
C ASN A 250 2.06 -2.37 2.21
N PRO A 251 2.72 -1.42 2.91
CA PRO A 251 3.39 -1.73 4.16
C PRO A 251 2.40 -1.96 5.32
N SER A 252 1.13 -1.59 5.18
CA SER A 252 0.13 -1.63 6.27
C SER A 252 -0.91 -2.75 6.13
N GLY A 253 -0.78 -3.66 5.16
CA GLY A 253 -1.58 -4.89 5.10
C GLY A 253 -3.10 -4.70 4.99
N GLY A 254 -3.58 -3.50 4.68
CA GLY A 254 -4.99 -3.25 4.41
C GLY A 254 -5.45 -3.92 3.11
N PHE A 255 -6.47 -4.77 3.19
CA PHE A 255 -7.15 -5.31 2.00
C PHE A 255 -7.78 -4.17 1.18
N PHE A 256 -7.27 -3.93 -0.03
CA PHE A 256 -7.97 -3.09 -1.01
C PHE A 256 -9.04 -3.93 -1.71
N ILE A 257 -10.31 -3.53 -1.54
CA ILE A 257 -11.39 -3.93 -2.46
C ILE A 257 -11.20 -3.08 -3.72
N THR A 258 -10.63 -3.68 -4.76
CA THR A 258 -10.48 -3.05 -6.07
C THR A 258 -11.87 -2.82 -6.67
N ARG A 259 -12.25 -1.55 -6.88
CA ARG A 259 -13.28 -1.21 -7.88
C ARG A 259 -12.68 -1.49 -9.26
N GLY A 260 -12.85 -2.73 -9.74
CA GLY A 260 -12.83 -2.96 -11.18
C GLY A 260 -13.91 -2.07 -11.79
N ARG A 261 -13.53 -1.15 -12.67
CA ARG A 261 -14.47 -0.54 -13.61
C ARG A 261 -14.40 -1.31 -14.93
N PRO A 262 -15.54 -1.36 -15.67
CA PRO A 262 -15.88 -2.40 -16.64
C PRO A 262 -14.95 -2.52 -17.84
#